data_AF-A0A9E1WKX2-F1
#
_entry.id   AF-A0A9E1WKX2-F1
#
_cell.length_a   1.000
_cell.length_b   1.000
_cell.length_c   1.000
_cell.angle_alpha   90.00
_cell.angle_beta   90.00
_cell.angle_gamma   90.00
#
_symmetry.space_group_name_H-M   'P 1'
#
loop_
_entity.id
_entity.type
_entity.pdbx_description
1 polymer ?
#
loop_
_entity_poly.entity_id
_entity_poly.type
_entity_poly.pdbx_seq_one_letter_code
_entity_poly.pdbx_strand_id
1 'polypeptide(L)'
;MKRQIVVDYDLMQMGYVYFLTEQVGKNFHDDFRPQLTPKEMLELGVFGGKYMTDCSTEFPANWFKKARLCSKFHDPELNLFGVNASQSLAEWRRKGWIYEEDPRGWFQ
;
A
#
# COMPACT_ATOMS: atom_id res chain seq x y z
N MET A 1 -20.23 4.09 -14.40
CA MET A 1 -19.59 5.43 -14.31
C MET A 1 -18.29 5.25 -13.55
N LYS A 2 -17.15 5.67 -14.10
CA LYS A 2 -15.85 5.54 -13.43
C LYS A 2 -15.84 6.40 -12.17
N ARG A 3 -15.42 5.84 -11.04
CA ARG A 3 -15.36 6.58 -9.76
C ARG A 3 -14.05 7.35 -9.72
N GLN A 4 -14.11 8.67 -9.56
CA GLN A 4 -12.94 9.50 -9.37
C GLN A 4 -12.45 9.41 -7.92
N ILE A 5 -11.13 9.39 -7.73
CA ILE A 5 -10.44 9.49 -6.45
C ILE A 5 -9.57 10.74 -6.48
N VAL A 6 -9.56 11.48 -5.37
CA VAL A 6 -8.66 12.60 -5.12
C VAL A 6 -7.84 12.25 -3.90
N VAL A 7 -6.51 12.32 -4.02
CA VAL A 7 -5.59 12.00 -2.94
C VAL A 7 -5.46 13.23 -2.03
N ASP A 8 -6.28 13.28 -0.98
CA ASP A 8 -6.36 14.43 -0.06
C ASP A 8 -5.44 14.32 1.16
N TYR A 9 -5.09 13.09 1.56
CA TYR A 9 -4.31 12.79 2.75
C TYR A 9 -3.32 11.68 2.43
N ASP A 10 -2.17 12.03 1.86
CA ASP A 10 -0.96 11.20 1.76
C ASP A 10 0.25 12.15 1.86
N LEU A 11 1.15 11.94 2.83
CA LEU A 11 2.29 12.84 3.04
C LEU A 11 3.32 12.84 1.89
N MET A 12 3.23 11.88 0.97
CA MET A 12 4.12 11.72 -0.18
C MET A 12 3.46 12.13 -1.50
N GLN A 13 2.13 12.33 -1.51
CA GLN A 13 1.37 12.74 -2.68
C GLN A 13 0.08 13.46 -2.27
N MET A 14 -0.16 14.66 -2.79
CA MET A 14 -1.38 15.42 -2.46
C MET A 14 -1.96 16.07 -3.71
N GLY A 15 -3.28 16.00 -3.87
CA GLY A 15 -3.99 16.56 -5.02
C GLY A 15 -3.88 15.73 -6.30
N TYR A 16 -3.28 14.53 -6.25
CA TYR A 16 -3.30 13.60 -7.37
C TYR A 16 -4.73 13.09 -7.60
N VAL A 17 -5.10 12.89 -8.86
CA VAL A 17 -6.46 12.50 -9.26
C VAL A 17 -6.39 11.35 -10.24
N TYR A 18 -7.11 10.28 -9.93
CA TYR A 18 -7.24 9.13 -10.81
C TYR A 18 -8.67 8.60 -10.82
N PHE A 19 -8.95 7.71 -11.77
CA PHE A 19 -10.26 7.08 -11.93
C PHE A 19 -10.14 5.59 -11.69
N LEU A 20 -10.98 5.06 -10.80
CA LEU A 20 -11.20 3.62 -10.69
C LEU A 20 -11.92 3.15 -11.96
N THR A 21 -11.18 2.44 -12.80
CA THR A 21 -11.68 1.87 -14.06
C THR A 21 -12.28 0.49 -13.86
N GLU A 22 -11.85 -0.24 -12.83
CA GLU A 22 -12.23 -1.63 -12.57
C GLU A 22 -12.77 -1.86 -11.16
N GLN A 23 -13.48 -2.98 -10.97
CA GLN A 23 -13.95 -3.39 -9.65
C GLN A 23 -12.82 -4.04 -8.84
N VAL A 24 -12.84 -3.83 -7.52
CA VAL A 24 -11.87 -4.43 -6.59
C VAL A 24 -11.88 -5.96 -6.73
N GLY A 25 -10.70 -6.54 -6.99
CA GLY A 25 -10.54 -8.00 -7.08
C GLY A 25 -11.08 -8.63 -8.37
N LYS A 26 -11.33 -7.85 -9.43
CA LYS A 26 -11.85 -8.33 -10.72
C LYS A 26 -10.92 -7.94 -11.87
N ASN A 27 -11.11 -8.60 -13.01
CA ASN A 27 -10.46 -8.27 -14.29
C ASN A 27 -8.93 -8.30 -14.24
N PHE A 28 -8.39 -9.22 -13.44
CA PHE A 28 -6.97 -9.53 -13.45
C PHE A 28 -6.59 -10.29 -14.71
N HIS A 29 -5.30 -10.23 -15.07
CA HIS A 29 -4.74 -11.13 -16.07
C HIS A 29 -4.93 -12.60 -15.64
N ASP A 30 -5.16 -13.51 -16.58
CA ASP A 30 -5.51 -14.92 -16.27
C ASP A 30 -4.42 -15.68 -15.46
N ASP A 31 -3.17 -15.27 -15.64
CA ASP A 31 -2.02 -15.79 -14.90
C ASP A 31 -1.80 -15.13 -13.53
N PHE A 32 -2.47 -14.01 -13.25
CA PHE A 32 -2.35 -13.34 -11.96
C PHE A 32 -3.28 -13.97 -10.93
N ARG A 33 -2.70 -14.80 -10.08
CA ARG A 33 -3.39 -15.55 -9.02
C ARG A 33 -2.82 -15.17 -7.66
N PRO A 34 -3.17 -13.99 -7.12
CA PRO A 34 -2.63 -13.54 -5.84
C PRO A 34 -3.09 -14.47 -4.72
N GLN A 35 -2.15 -14.87 -3.87
CA GLN A 35 -2.45 -15.71 -2.70
C GLN A 35 -3.05 -14.91 -1.54
N LEU A 36 -2.82 -13.59 -1.52
CA LEU A 36 -3.25 -12.68 -0.47
C LEU A 36 -3.88 -11.45 -1.10
N THR A 37 -4.96 -10.98 -0.50
CA THR A 37 -5.54 -9.67 -0.75
C THR A 37 -4.74 -8.58 -0.02
N PRO A 38 -4.83 -7.31 -0.46
CA PRO A 38 -4.17 -6.20 0.26
C PRO A 38 -4.57 -6.11 1.74
N LYS A 39 -5.85 -6.38 2.05
CA LYS A 39 -6.34 -6.46 3.43
C LYS A 39 -5.59 -7.53 4.23
N GLU A 40 -5.42 -8.73 3.68
CA GLU A 40 -4.69 -9.81 4.35
C GLU A 40 -3.21 -9.47 4.51
N MET A 41 -2.57 -8.86 3.50
CA MET A 41 -1.19 -8.39 3.60
C MET A 41 -0.99 -7.40 4.75
N LEU A 42 -1.91 -6.43 4.91
CA LEU A 42 -1.88 -5.47 6.01
C LEU A 42 -2.18 -6.13 7.38
N GLU A 43 -3.11 -7.09 7.45
CA GLU A 43 -3.40 -7.87 8.66
C GLU A 43 -2.22 -8.73 9.12
N LEU A 44 -1.42 -9.24 8.17
CA LEU A 44 -0.17 -9.96 8.43
C LEU A 44 1.01 -9.02 8.75
N GLY A 45 0.86 -7.71 8.56
CA GLY A 45 1.91 -6.72 8.86
C GLY A 45 3.13 -6.82 7.95
N VAL A 46 2.97 -7.19 6.68
CA VAL A 46 4.10 -7.46 5.76
C VAL A 46 5.10 -6.30 5.63
N PHE A 47 4.69 -5.08 5.99
CA PHE A 47 5.51 -3.86 5.95
C PHE A 47 5.98 -3.35 7.32
N GLY A 48 6.00 -4.22 8.35
CA GLY A 48 6.46 -3.85 9.71
C GLY A 48 5.73 -2.62 10.27
N GLY A 49 4.46 -2.48 9.91
CA GLY A 49 3.55 -1.41 10.33
C GLY A 49 3.81 0.00 9.80
N LYS A 50 4.95 0.31 9.21
CA LYS A 50 5.26 1.71 8.84
C LYS A 50 4.57 2.19 7.55
N TYR A 51 4.09 1.26 6.73
CA TYR A 51 3.49 1.57 5.43
C TYR A 51 1.98 1.82 5.54
N MET A 52 1.44 2.69 4.68
CA MET A 52 0.02 3.12 4.64
C MET A 52 -0.55 3.72 5.93
N THR A 53 0.28 4.38 6.75
CA THR A 53 -0.16 4.95 8.04
C THR A 53 -0.87 6.30 7.93
N ASP A 54 -0.83 6.91 6.75
CA ASP A 54 -1.18 8.30 6.51
C ASP A 54 -1.96 8.51 5.20
N CYS A 55 -2.58 7.44 4.68
CA CYS A 55 -3.35 7.44 3.44
C CYS A 55 -4.58 6.52 3.47
N SER A 56 -5.10 6.22 4.67
CA SER A 56 -6.18 5.24 4.84
C SER A 56 -7.53 5.68 4.25
N THR A 57 -7.71 6.97 3.97
CA THR A 57 -8.93 7.53 3.36
C THR A 57 -9.01 7.28 1.87
N GLU A 58 -7.88 7.01 1.22
CA GLU A 58 -7.80 6.72 -0.20
C GLU A 58 -8.27 5.29 -0.52
N PHE A 59 -7.98 4.35 0.37
CA PHE A 59 -8.23 2.92 0.19
C PHE A 59 -9.50 2.44 0.92
N PRO A 60 -10.04 1.24 0.60
CA PRO A 60 -11.21 0.71 1.30
C PRO A 60 -11.00 0.62 2.82
N ALA A 61 -11.90 1.23 3.59
CA ALA A 61 -11.79 1.27 5.06
C ALA A 61 -11.72 -0.13 5.71
N ASN A 62 -12.24 -1.17 5.06
CA ASN A 62 -12.18 -2.55 5.56
C ASN A 62 -10.77 -3.16 5.51
N TRP A 63 -9.83 -2.60 4.73
CA TRP A 63 -8.43 -3.00 4.70
C TRP A 63 -7.75 -2.72 6.04
N PHE A 64 -8.12 -1.63 6.70
CA PHE A 64 -7.45 -1.15 7.91
C PHE A 64 -8.02 -1.71 9.22
N LYS A 65 -9.14 -2.44 9.18
CA LYS A 65 -9.84 -2.94 10.39
C LYS A 65 -8.97 -3.80 11.32
N LYS A 66 -8.03 -4.57 10.74
CA LYS A 66 -7.08 -5.43 11.46
C LYS A 66 -5.64 -5.22 11.00
N ALA A 67 -5.39 -4.12 10.29
CA ALA A 67 -4.06 -3.83 9.79
C ALA A 67 -3.10 -3.61 10.97
N ARG A 68 -1.92 -4.21 10.89
CA ARG A 68 -0.86 -3.98 11.86
C ARG A 68 -0.08 -2.75 11.42
N LEU A 69 -0.28 -1.62 12.09
CA LEU A 69 0.29 -0.32 11.72
C LEU A 69 1.06 0.33 12.87
N CYS A 70 2.16 1.02 12.54
CA CYS A 70 2.99 1.83 13.42
C CYS A 70 3.42 3.11 12.68
N SER A 71 2.78 4.23 13.01
CA SER A 71 3.08 5.52 12.38
C SER A 71 4.44 6.09 12.78
N LYS A 72 5.08 5.58 13.85
CA LYS A 72 6.33 6.12 14.38
C LYS A 72 7.55 5.53 13.66
N PHE A 73 7.69 4.22 13.68
CA PHE A 73 8.87 3.52 13.17
C PHE A 73 8.49 2.20 12.48
N HIS A 74 9.46 1.62 11.76
CA HIS A 74 9.34 0.29 11.19
C HIS A 74 9.62 -0.75 12.27
N ASP A 75 8.61 -1.57 12.60
CA ASP A 75 8.62 -2.51 13.71
C ASP A 75 8.61 -3.96 13.20
N PRO A 76 9.73 -4.71 13.33
CA PRO A 76 9.80 -6.11 12.95
C PRO A 76 8.76 -6.99 13.65
N GLU A 77 8.37 -6.67 14.89
CA GLU A 77 7.45 -7.49 15.68
C GLU A 77 6.01 -7.46 15.12
N LEU A 78 5.66 -6.42 14.38
CA LEU A 78 4.38 -6.34 13.68
C LEU A 78 4.33 -7.23 12.44
N ASN A 79 5.48 -7.56 11.85
CA ASN A 79 5.56 -8.48 10.72
C ASN A 79 5.26 -9.92 11.16
N LEU A 80 4.51 -10.68 10.34
CA LEU A 80 4.19 -12.08 10.58
C LEU A 80 5.40 -12.95 10.99
N PHE A 81 6.57 -12.68 10.41
CA PHE A 81 7.79 -13.44 10.64
C PHE A 81 8.72 -12.83 11.70
N GLY A 82 8.35 -11.69 12.29
CA GLY A 82 9.18 -11.03 13.31
C GLY A 82 10.49 -10.42 12.78
N VAL A 83 10.59 -10.20 11.46
CA VAL A 83 11.80 -9.68 10.80
C VAL A 83 11.49 -8.50 9.90
N ASN A 84 12.48 -7.63 9.69
CA ASN A 84 12.38 -6.57 8.71
C ASN A 84 12.38 -7.16 7.30
N ALA A 85 11.24 -7.08 6.64
CA ALA A 85 11.08 -7.44 5.23
C ALA A 85 10.95 -6.15 4.41
N SER A 86 12.00 -5.76 3.68
CA SER A 86 12.02 -4.78 2.57
C SER A 86 13.37 -4.05 2.48
N GLN A 87 13.67 -3.51 1.30
CA GLN A 87 14.67 -2.45 1.15
C GLN A 87 14.03 -1.10 1.48
N SER A 88 14.81 -0.14 2.00
CA SER A 88 14.32 1.20 2.29
C SER A 88 13.90 1.95 1.03
N LEU A 89 12.95 2.88 1.13
CA LEU A 89 12.54 3.72 0.00
C LEU A 89 13.72 4.44 -0.69
N ALA A 90 14.75 4.84 0.08
CA ALA A 90 15.97 5.43 -0.48
C ALA A 90 16.72 4.48 -1.42
N GLU A 91 16.78 3.19 -1.09
CA GLU A 91 17.40 2.17 -1.94
C GLU A 91 16.57 1.94 -3.22
N TRP A 92 15.25 1.95 -3.13
CA TRP A 92 14.37 1.88 -4.30
C TRP A 92 14.56 3.08 -5.24
N ARG A 93 14.64 4.29 -4.67
CA ARG A 93 14.95 5.51 -5.43
C ARG A 93 16.32 5.45 -6.09
N ARG A 94 17.35 4.99 -5.37
CA ARG A 94 18.71 4.82 -5.91
C ARG A 94 18.74 3.88 -7.12
N LYS A 95 17.87 2.87 -7.15
CA LYS A 95 17.75 1.90 -8.24
C LYS A 95 16.83 2.35 -9.38
N GLY A 96 16.13 3.48 -9.24
CA GLY A 96 15.15 3.92 -10.22
C GLY A 96 13.90 3.04 -10.27
N TRP A 97 13.54 2.38 -9.16
CA TRP A 97 12.38 1.48 -9.09
C TRP A 97 11.09 2.19 -8.62
N ILE A 98 11.13 3.49 -8.42
CA ILE A 98 9.96 4.30 -8.04
C ILE A 98 9.38 4.93 -9.30
N TYR A 99 8.09 4.68 -9.50
CA TYR A 99 7.30 5.38 -10.51
C TYR A 99 6.80 6.71 -9.93
N GLU A 100 6.79 7.77 -10.74
CA GLU A 100 6.53 9.13 -10.24
C GLU A 100 5.11 9.34 -9.72
N GLU A 101 4.12 8.60 -10.26
CA GLU A 101 2.75 8.63 -9.77
C GLU A 101 2.52 7.73 -8.55
N ASP A 102 3.45 6.80 -8.25
CA ASP A 102 3.40 5.88 -7.10
C ASP A 102 4.61 6.08 -6.17
N PRO A 103 4.69 7.21 -5.45
CA PRO A 103 5.92 7.61 -4.77
C PRO A 103 6.33 6.69 -3.61
N ARG A 104 5.41 5.85 -3.10
CA ARG A 104 5.69 4.83 -2.09
C ARG A 104 6.11 3.47 -2.68
N GLY A 105 5.98 3.30 -3.99
CA GLY A 105 6.30 2.08 -4.73
C GLY A 105 5.06 1.22 -5.01
N TRP A 106 5.28 0.09 -5.70
CA TRP A 106 4.28 -0.75 -6.36
C TRP A 106 3.09 -1.27 -5.53
N PHE A 107 3.10 -1.13 -4.20
CA PHE A 107 1.95 -1.52 -3.37
C PHE A 107 0.90 -0.41 -3.26
N GLN A 108 1.30 0.84 -3.44
CA GLN A 108 0.38 1.99 -3.47
C GLN A 108 -0.56 1.87 -4.66
#